data_AF-A0A9W9YJ26-F1
#
_entry.id   AF-A0A9W9YJ26-F1
#
_cell.length_a   1.000
_cell.length_b   1.000
_cell.length_c   1.000
_cell.angle_alpha   90.00
_cell.angle_beta   90.00
_cell.angle_gamma   90.00
#
_symmetry.space_group_name_H-M   'P 1'
#
loop_
_entity.id
_entity.type
_entity.pdbx_description
1 polymer ?
#
loop_
_entity_poly.entity_id
_entity_poly.type
_entity_poly.pdbx_seq_one_letter_code
_entity_poly.pdbx_strand_id
1 'polypeptide(L)'
;MIAIDQNGNMAAGSSTNGLNHKIAGRVGDSPIPGAGAYVDKDVGGAAATGDGDVILKFLPSFMLLSFSVKVTALHGPLEWL
;
A
#
# COMPACT_ATOMS: atom_id res chain seq x y z
N MET A 1 2.38 6.28 -0.29
CA MET A 1 1.21 7.12 0.07
C MET A 1 -0.05 6.33 -0.22
N ILE A 2 -1.02 6.38 0.69
CA ILE A 2 -2.38 5.86 0.47
C ILE A 2 -3.34 7.03 0.74
N ALA A 3 -4.35 7.19 -0.10
CA ALA A 3 -5.37 8.22 0.04
C ALA A 3 -6.76 7.60 -0.08
N ILE A 4 -7.73 8.19 0.60
CA ILE A 4 -9.15 7.84 0.54
C ILE A 4 -9.91 9.13 0.22
N ASP A 5 -10.75 9.11 -0.81
CA ASP A 5 -11.60 10.26 -1.18
C ASP A 5 -12.90 10.29 -0.35
N GLN A 6 -13.68 11.37 -0.52
CA GLN A 6 -14.96 11.56 0.17
C GLN A 6 -16.04 10.53 -0.20
N ASN A 7 -15.88 9.83 -1.33
CA ASN A 7 -16.78 8.76 -1.79
C ASN A 7 -16.33 7.38 -1.28
N GLY A 8 -15.26 7.32 -0.47
CA GLY A 8 -14.68 6.09 0.04
C GLY A 8 -13.85 5.31 -1.01
N ASN A 9 -13.47 5.93 -2.14
CA ASN A 9 -12.53 5.30 -3.06
C ASN A 9 -11.11 5.45 -2.55
N MET A 10 -10.31 4.40 -2.72
CA MET A 10 -8.93 4.36 -2.25
C MET A 10 -7.96 4.33 -3.42
N ALA A 11 -6.81 4.97 -3.23
CA ALA A 11 -5.70 4.92 -4.16
C ALA A 11 -4.38 4.80 -3.40
N ALA A 12 -3.42 4.10 -4.01
CA ALA A 12 -2.06 4.01 -3.50
C ALA A 12 -1.04 4.33 -4.57
N GLY A 13 0.05 4.97 -4.14
CA GLY A 13 1.17 5.31 -5.00
C GLY A 13 2.46 5.38 -4.21
N SER A 14 3.56 5.03 -4.87
CA SER A 14 4.92 5.18 -4.35
C SER A 14 5.80 5.88 -5.39
N SER A 15 6.78 6.63 -4.91
CA SER A 15 7.80 7.26 -5.73
C SER A 15 9.14 7.21 -4.98
N THR A 16 10.19 6.84 -5.70
CA THR A 16 11.55 6.70 -5.15
C THR A 16 12.58 6.81 -6.27
N ASN A 17 13.78 7.27 -5.94
CA ASN A 17 14.96 7.14 -6.80
C ASN A 17 15.66 5.78 -6.63
N GLY A 18 15.16 4.87 -5.78
CA GLY A 18 15.74 3.55 -5.51
C GLY A 18 16.94 3.58 -4.56
N LEU A 19 17.65 2.45 -4.45
CA LEU A 19 18.87 2.36 -3.63
C LEU A 19 20.04 3.12 -4.27
N ASN A 20 20.90 3.69 -3.43
CA ASN A 20 22.17 4.29 -3.87
C ASN A 20 23.06 3.22 -4.51
N HIS A 21 23.83 3.61 -5.53
CA HIS A 21 24.78 2.74 -6.25
C HIS A 21 24.16 1.45 -6.83
N LYS A 22 22.84 1.44 -7.06
CA LYS A 22 22.16 0.33 -7.73
C LYS A 22 22.74 0.09 -9.13
N ILE A 23 22.73 -1.17 -9.56
CA ILE A 23 23.06 -1.53 -10.94
C ILE A 23 22.10 -0.81 -11.90
N ALA A 24 22.61 -0.29 -13.01
CA ALA A 24 21.79 0.36 -14.02
C ALA A 24 20.67 -0.59 -14.50
N GLY A 25 19.43 -0.11 -14.52
CA GLY A 25 18.25 -0.92 -14.83
C GLY A 25 17.65 -1.68 -13.64
N ARG A 26 18.24 -1.63 -12.43
CA ARG A 26 17.63 -2.24 -11.24
C ARG A 26 16.30 -1.55 -10.90
N VAL A 27 15.27 -2.38 -10.71
CA VAL A 27 13.93 -2.00 -10.25
C VAL A 27 13.70 -2.61 -8.86
N GLY A 28 13.30 -1.79 -7.89
CA GLY A 28 12.95 -2.24 -6.53
C GLY A 28 11.47 -2.54 -6.36
N ASP A 29 11.00 -2.57 -5.11
CA ASP A 29 9.62 -2.88 -4.73
C ASP A 29 8.60 -1.78 -5.06
N SER A 30 9.03 -0.51 -5.02
CA SER A 30 8.12 0.64 -5.09
C SER A 30 7.15 0.67 -6.29
N PRO A 31 7.55 0.32 -7.53
CA PRO A 31 6.62 0.28 -8.68
C PRO A 31 5.87 -1.06 -8.81
N ILE A 32 6.07 -2.02 -7.91
CA ILE A 32 5.48 -3.36 -8.00
C ILE A 32 4.24 -3.43 -7.10
N PRO A 33 3.03 -3.64 -7.68
CA PRO A 33 1.80 -3.78 -6.89
C PRO A 33 1.92 -4.92 -5.87
N GLY A 34 1.49 -4.67 -4.63
CA GLY A 34 1.57 -5.66 -3.55
C GLY A 34 2.91 -5.69 -2.82
N ALA A 35 3.99 -5.19 -3.42
CA ALA A 35 5.26 -4.98 -2.74
C ALA A 35 5.31 -3.58 -2.10
N GLY A 36 5.51 -2.55 -2.93
CA GLY A 36 5.71 -1.19 -2.46
C GLY A 36 4.43 -0.50 -1.97
N ALA A 37 3.31 -0.74 -2.64
CA ALA A 37 2.01 -0.30 -2.18
C ALA A 37 0.88 -1.15 -2.76
N TYR A 38 -0.24 -1.24 -2.03
CA TYR A 38 -1.45 -1.92 -2.47
C TYR A 38 -2.67 -1.34 -1.76
N VAL A 39 -3.80 -1.30 -2.46
CA VAL A 39 -5.12 -0.97 -1.90
C VAL A 39 -6.13 -2.01 -2.35
N ASP A 40 -6.99 -2.38 -1.43
CA ASP A 40 -8.19 -3.15 -1.66
C ASP A 40 -9.36 -2.34 -1.08
N LYS A 41 -10.34 -2.02 -1.92
CA LYS A 41 -11.48 -1.17 -1.53
C LYS A 41 -12.26 -1.75 -0.36
N ASP A 42 -12.32 -3.07 -0.24
CA ASP A 42 -13.13 -3.76 0.77
C ASP A 42 -12.37 -4.01 2.08
N VAL A 43 -11.05 -3.75 2.12
CA VAL A 43 -10.17 -4.04 3.27
C VAL A 43 -9.39 -2.82 3.76
N GLY A 44 -8.73 -2.08 2.87
CA GLY A 44 -7.86 -0.96 3.22
C GLY A 44 -6.65 -0.80 2.30
N GLY A 45 -5.58 -0.17 2.79
CA GLY A 45 -4.33 -0.02 2.03
C GLY A 45 -3.08 -0.20 2.88
N ALA A 46 -2.00 -0.63 2.24
CA ALA A 46 -0.67 -0.78 2.84
C ALA A 46 0.43 -0.26 1.90
N ALA A 47 1.53 0.22 2.48
CA ALA A 47 2.71 0.66 1.75
C ALA A 47 3.98 0.29 2.52
N ALA A 48 5.05 -0.03 1.79
CA ALA A 48 6.34 -0.44 2.33
C ALA A 48 7.46 0.53 1.92
N THR A 49 8.53 0.53 2.70
CA THR A 49 9.77 1.28 2.42
C THR A 49 10.95 0.55 3.05
N GLY A 50 12.13 0.62 2.44
CA GLY A 50 13.35 -0.03 2.93
C GLY A 50 14.16 -0.68 1.81
N ASP A 51 14.74 -1.83 2.09
CA ASP A 51 15.46 -2.63 1.09
C ASP A 51 14.47 -3.30 0.13
N GLY A 52 14.29 -2.65 -1.02
CA GLY A 52 13.38 -3.13 -2.06
C GLY A 52 13.70 -4.54 -2.60
N ASP A 53 14.94 -5.02 -2.52
CA ASP A 53 15.30 -6.37 -3.00
C ASP A 53 14.81 -7.45 -2.02
N VAL A 54 14.74 -7.11 -0.73
CA VAL A 54 14.19 -7.98 0.31
C VAL A 54 12.67 -7.89 0.30
N ILE A 55 12.11 -6.69 0.26
CA ILE A 55 10.65 -6.44 0.27
C ILE A 55 9.96 -7.18 -0.88
N LEU A 56 10.56 -7.18 -2.08
CA LEU A 56 10.01 -7.87 -3.26
C LEU A 56 9.76 -9.36 -3.05
N LYS A 57 10.56 -10.02 -2.20
CA LYS A 57 10.45 -11.47 -1.97
C LYS A 57 9.19 -11.85 -1.18
N PHE A 58 8.58 -10.89 -0.48
CA PHE A 58 7.52 -11.16 0.48
C PHE A 58 6.21 -10.44 0.20
N LEU A 59 6.17 -9.48 -0.73
CA LEU A 59 4.96 -8.70 -1.07
C LEU A 59 4.20 -8.18 0.18
N PRO A 60 4.87 -7.45 1.09
CA PRO A 60 4.30 -7.14 2.40
C PRO A 60 3.04 -6.28 2.31
N SER A 61 2.91 -5.38 1.32
CA SER A 61 1.70 -4.56 1.19
C SER A 61 0.48 -5.41 0.84
N PHE A 62 0.63 -6.44 0.02
CA PHE A 62 -0.44 -7.40 -0.28
C PHE A 62 -0.70 -8.33 0.90
N MET A 63 0.36 -8.93 1.46
CA MET A 63 0.27 -9.88 2.57
C MET A 63 -0.46 -9.28 3.77
N LEU A 64 -0.17 -8.01 4.11
CA LEU A 64 -0.83 -7.33 5.22
C LEU A 64 -2.35 -7.30 5.04
N LEU A 65 -2.82 -7.00 3.83
CA LEU A 65 -4.25 -6.93 3.53
C LEU A 65 -4.89 -8.32 3.46
N SER A 66 -4.16 -9.35 3.00
CA SER A 66 -4.65 -10.72 2.94
C SER A 66 -4.94 -11.36 4.31
N PHE A 67 -4.26 -10.89 5.38
CA PHE A 67 -4.48 -11.37 6.76
C PHE A 67 -5.21 -10.36 7.64
N SER A 68 -5.46 -9.15 7.14
CA SER A 68 -6.21 -8.14 7.88
C SER A 68 -7.66 -8.58 8.04
N VAL A 69 -8.08 -8.74 9.31
CA VAL A 69 -9.50 -8.82 9.67
C VAL A 69 -10.14 -7.49 9.28
N LYS A 70 -11.30 -7.51 8.63
CA LYS A 70 -12.09 -6.31 8.33
C LYS A 70 -12.18 -5.41 9.56
N VAL A 71 -11.42 -4.32 9.57
CA VAL A 71 -11.68 -3.19 10.46
C VAL A 71 -12.65 -2.31 9.70
N THR A 72 -13.93 -2.72 9.70
CA THR A 72 -14.99 -1.84 9.23
C THR A 72 -15.02 -0.65 10.18
N ALA A 73 -14.41 0.47 9.78
CA ALA A 73 -14.72 1.74 10.41
C ALA A 73 -16.23 1.93 10.25
N LEU A 74 -16.96 1.90 11.38
CA LEU A 74 -18.37 2.24 11.43
C LEU A 74 -18.52 3.73 11.09
N HIS A 75 -18.36 4.09 9.81
CA HIS A 75 -18.70 5.40 9.30
C HIS A 75 -20.14 5.33 8.79
N GLY A 76 -21.08 5.23 9.74
CA GLY A 76 -22.44 5.70 9.48
C GLY A 76 -22.41 7.24 9.42
N PRO A 77 -23.25 7.87 8.58
CA PRO A 77 -23.39 9.32 8.63
C PRO A 77 -23.83 9.71 10.05
N LEU A 78 -23.11 10.67 10.64
CA LEU A 78 -23.48 11.29 11.92
C LEU A 78 -24.77 12.10 11.71
N GLU A 79 -25.93 11.45 11.76
CA GLU A 79 -27.25 12.10 11.71
C GLU A 79 -28.00 12.06 13.05
N TRP A 80 -27.33 12.03 14.20
CA TRP A 80 -28.00 12.20 15.50
C TRP A 80 -27.20 13.06 16.48
N LEU A 81 -27.80 14.21 16.81
CA LEU A 81 -27.44 15.34 17.71
C LEU A 81 -26.66 16.49 17.08
#